data_AF-A0A2W5YQ60-F1
#
_entry.id   AF-A0A2W5YQ60-F1
#
_cell.length_a   1.000
_cell.length_b   1.000
_cell.length_c   1.000
_cell.angle_alpha   90.00
_cell.angle_beta   90.00
_cell.angle_gamma   90.00
#
_symmetry.space_group_name_H-M   'P 1'
#
loop_
_entity.id
_entity.type
_entity.pdbx_description
1 polymer ?
#
loop_
_entity_poly.entity_id
_entity_poly.type
_entity_poly.pdbx_seq_one_letter_code
_entity_poly.pdbx_strand_id
1 'polypeptide(L)'
;MAEVGNDWPRRAMACWPGSSLLTFFLLVLSGLRAQAQESVKPCSADKSLGGKIEITSEWIENGCRGSIRAVLRFPLIPRTPQVIGKTAIPWTAQLASTFTAPEVNYELSTSGCSGMTANNEETCHAPGGGKSGKAILGKMGPLGFSTDPHGPGSLTFNPLRPEISALLALQANRDASTPLECVAVPGHSGSGKSRWQFGFMGLSIGPLGPSCTPATAEALDYKNPFVICIPPSDCSYPTDETSRLECIVHSDRHAIIPFSGESSWTSPRASDPYHQGIRSYTVHWEICCGCDEKPGPQVHLVDPEPQKQYTFESNNPGTLEVKFKAEVTPATPDSLQKMQDKVLFKMGTIGNAKMEWDPANPGGKPAIEGDFLTAKLKFTGLPVKNDDFGEKKVELLVDGTTMETVPVKIFFPKLAFNHPGGKSTDPNWFYYWQEGNVCGIAPTDIYDGPHGGWGYSKPSLDSIVRLCVLGPMANSGPEGYNSRNAYGSLTVTGVGKGIKCVAETLEHERHHILIYQTYHQAIAGDPKLDVDGDEITAQGEGTLDGIKSDPANGDTFNMGGNYSSYGDNEVRCREVERKLTIKYFPEKDWANPGCQTLPEPYGP
;
A
#
# COMPACT_ATOMS: atom_id res chain seq x y z
N MET A 1 -30.09 -32.14 44.18
CA MET A 1 -29.59 -31.88 45.53
C MET A 1 -28.32 -31.05 45.41
N ALA A 2 -28.38 -29.85 46.00
CA ALA A 2 -27.33 -28.91 46.44
C ALA A 2 -26.13 -28.53 45.54
N GLU A 3 -26.03 -27.20 45.43
CA GLU A 3 -24.98 -26.29 44.98
C GLU A 3 -23.53 -26.62 45.38
N VAL A 4 -22.58 -26.15 44.55
CA VAL A 4 -21.16 -26.01 44.90
C VAL A 4 -20.77 -24.54 44.73
N GLY A 5 -20.32 -23.95 45.83
CA GLY A 5 -19.90 -22.56 45.95
C GLY A 5 -18.38 -22.36 45.82
N ASN A 6 -18.03 -21.10 45.56
CA ASN A 6 -16.69 -20.52 45.51
C ASN A 6 -16.00 -20.49 46.87
N ASP A 7 -14.67 -20.62 46.89
CA ASP A 7 -13.83 -19.99 47.92
C ASP A 7 -12.38 -19.78 47.44
N TRP A 8 -11.85 -18.57 47.64
CA TRP A 8 -10.42 -18.21 47.57
C TRP A 8 -10.08 -17.40 48.83
N PRO A 9 -8.90 -17.60 49.47
CA PRO A 9 -8.65 -17.09 50.81
C PRO A 9 -7.93 -15.73 50.87
N ARG A 10 -8.18 -15.10 52.03
CA ARG A 10 -7.66 -13.84 52.57
C ARG A 10 -6.16 -13.86 52.89
N ARG A 11 -5.55 -12.66 52.94
CA ARG A 11 -4.63 -12.07 53.97
C ARG A 11 -4.04 -10.77 53.40
N ALA A 12 -3.75 -9.68 54.10
CA ALA A 12 -3.86 -9.30 55.51
C ALA A 12 -3.86 -7.75 55.61
N MET A 13 -4.50 -7.22 56.66
CA MET A 13 -4.39 -5.82 57.10
C MET A 13 -3.17 -5.62 58.01
N ALA A 14 -2.53 -4.44 57.91
CA ALA A 14 -1.80 -3.82 59.01
C ALA A 14 -1.99 -2.28 58.99
N CYS A 15 -2.49 -1.76 60.11
CA CYS A 15 -2.45 -0.38 60.61
C CYS A 15 -1.00 0.12 60.77
N TRP A 16 -0.57 1.40 60.72
CA TRP A 16 -1.00 2.74 61.22
C TRP A 16 0.11 3.75 60.73
N PRO A 17 0.18 5.05 61.11
CA PRO A 17 -0.83 6.10 61.24
C PRO A 17 -0.46 7.44 60.52
N GLY A 18 -1.45 8.31 60.38
CA GLY A 18 -1.39 9.76 60.63
C GLY A 18 -0.26 10.63 60.05
N SER A 19 -0.59 11.47 59.08
CA SER A 19 -0.08 12.85 58.99
C SER A 19 -1.06 13.71 58.20
N SER A 20 -1.77 14.58 58.91
CA SER A 20 -2.57 15.66 58.34
C SER A 20 -1.65 16.67 57.66
N LEU A 21 -1.67 16.74 56.33
CA LEU A 21 -1.19 17.91 55.61
C LEU A 21 -2.40 18.63 55.01
N LEU A 22 -2.61 19.83 55.55
CA LEU A 22 -3.53 20.84 55.07
C LEU A 22 -2.96 21.39 53.74
N THR A 23 -3.42 20.87 52.59
CA THR A 23 -3.06 21.44 51.29
C THR A 23 -3.95 22.66 51.03
N PHE A 24 -3.39 23.85 51.19
CA PHE A 24 -3.93 25.09 50.65
C PHE A 24 -4.09 24.97 49.13
N PHE A 25 -5.34 25.00 48.65
CA PHE A 25 -5.61 25.30 47.24
C PHE A 25 -5.24 26.76 46.99
N LEU A 26 -4.00 27.00 46.55
CA LEU A 26 -3.67 28.21 45.81
C LEU A 26 -4.29 28.06 44.42
N LEU A 27 -5.43 28.72 44.20
CA LEU A 27 -5.89 29.04 42.86
C LEU A 27 -4.80 29.88 42.18
N VAL A 28 -3.97 29.23 41.36
CA VAL A 28 -3.19 29.94 40.35
C VAL A 28 -4.21 30.35 39.29
N LEU A 29 -4.76 31.55 39.44
CA LEU A 29 -5.34 32.32 38.35
C LEU A 29 -4.20 32.61 37.37
N SER A 30 -3.91 31.64 36.51
CA SER A 30 -3.09 31.83 35.32
C SER A 30 -3.76 32.93 34.51
N GLY A 31 -3.14 34.11 34.52
CA GLY A 31 -3.60 35.25 33.74
C GLY A 31 -3.65 34.89 32.26
N LEU A 32 -4.84 34.55 31.78
CA LEU A 32 -5.26 34.82 30.41
C LEU A 32 -5.19 36.34 30.24
N ARG A 33 -3.99 36.86 29.97
CA ARG A 33 -3.87 38.14 29.28
C ARG A 33 -4.55 37.92 27.94
N ALA A 34 -5.77 38.45 27.79
CA ALA A 34 -6.35 38.69 26.49
C ALA A 34 -5.30 39.48 25.69
N GLN A 35 -4.61 38.81 24.77
CA GLN A 35 -3.84 39.52 23.76
C GLN A 35 -4.84 40.44 23.08
N ALA A 36 -4.60 41.74 23.11
CA ALA A 36 -5.38 42.70 22.34
C ALA A 36 -5.33 42.21 20.89
N GLN A 37 -6.48 41.69 20.43
CA GLN A 37 -6.62 41.12 19.11
C GLN A 37 -6.37 42.25 18.12
N GLU A 38 -5.31 42.16 17.31
CA GLU A 38 -5.02 43.18 16.30
C GLU A 38 -6.26 43.36 15.41
N SER A 39 -6.63 44.63 15.16
CA SER A 39 -7.72 44.95 14.26
C SER A 39 -7.44 44.33 12.90
N VAL A 40 -8.39 43.54 12.42
CA VAL A 40 -8.27 42.79 11.18
C VAL A 40 -8.14 43.76 10.01
N LYS A 41 -7.09 43.58 9.20
CA LYS A 41 -6.91 44.37 8.00
C LYS A 41 -7.77 43.77 6.88
N PRO A 42 -8.52 44.58 6.12
CA PRO A 42 -9.25 44.08 4.96
C PRO A 42 -8.28 43.44 3.97
N CYS A 43 -8.76 42.44 3.22
CA CYS A 43 -7.97 41.82 2.17
C CYS A 43 -7.52 42.87 1.14
N SER A 44 -6.31 42.71 0.63
CA SER A 44 -5.81 43.56 -0.45
C SER A 44 -6.68 43.37 -1.69
N ALA A 45 -6.84 44.40 -2.52
CA ALA A 45 -7.75 44.37 -3.67
C ALA A 45 -7.44 43.27 -4.70
N ASP A 46 -6.22 42.74 -4.67
CA ASP A 46 -5.72 41.62 -5.49
C ASP A 46 -5.97 40.23 -4.88
N LYS A 47 -6.47 40.13 -3.64
CA LYS A 47 -6.75 38.87 -2.95
C LYS A 47 -8.19 38.80 -2.50
N SER A 48 -8.92 37.82 -3.00
CA SER A 48 -10.26 37.50 -2.51
C SER A 48 -10.21 36.91 -1.12
N LEU A 49 -11.28 37.12 -0.35
CA LEU A 49 -11.46 36.40 0.89
C LEU A 49 -11.88 34.96 0.58
N GLY A 50 -11.21 34.00 1.18
CA GLY A 50 -11.44 32.59 0.92
C GLY A 50 -11.38 31.71 2.16
N GLY A 51 -11.76 30.45 1.97
CA GLY A 51 -11.62 29.41 2.97
C GLY A 51 -11.02 28.14 2.41
N LYS A 52 -10.19 27.47 3.21
CA LYS A 52 -9.67 26.13 3.02
C LYS A 52 -10.15 25.26 4.19
N ILE A 53 -10.69 24.09 3.91
CA ILE A 53 -10.97 23.04 4.90
C ILE A 53 -10.26 21.78 4.44
N GLU A 54 -9.53 21.15 5.33
CA GLU A 54 -8.82 19.91 5.10
C GLU A 54 -9.31 18.87 6.10
N ILE A 55 -9.85 17.77 5.61
CA ILE A 55 -10.44 16.70 6.40
C ILE A 55 -9.63 15.45 6.12
N THR A 56 -8.95 14.94 7.14
CA THR A 56 -8.29 13.63 7.10
C THR A 56 -9.11 12.68 7.94
N SER A 57 -9.48 11.51 7.41
CA SER A 57 -10.25 10.49 8.13
C SER A 57 -9.61 9.11 8.00
N GLU A 58 -9.62 8.34 9.08
CA GLU A 58 -9.25 6.93 9.11
C GLU A 58 -10.48 6.06 9.33
N TRP A 59 -10.50 4.86 8.75
CA TRP A 59 -11.67 3.96 8.74
C TRP A 59 -11.33 2.56 9.27
N ILE A 60 -12.30 1.95 9.94
CA ILE A 60 -12.26 0.55 10.41
C ILE A 60 -13.00 -0.35 9.39
N GLU A 61 -12.87 -1.68 9.50
CA GLU A 61 -13.36 -2.72 8.56
C GLU A 61 -14.73 -2.46 7.89
N ASN A 62 -14.91 -2.98 6.67
CA ASN A 62 -16.07 -2.78 5.76
C ASN A 62 -16.26 -1.38 5.16
N GLY A 63 -15.15 -0.64 5.08
CA GLY A 63 -14.98 0.54 4.25
C GLY A 63 -13.58 0.59 3.65
N CYS A 64 -13.22 1.74 3.08
CA CYS A 64 -11.90 2.04 2.55
C CYS A 64 -10.82 1.96 3.67
N ARG A 65 -10.14 0.82 3.90
CA ARG A 65 -9.03 0.77 4.86
C ARG A 65 -7.92 1.71 4.37
N GLY A 66 -7.50 2.64 5.21
CA GLY A 66 -6.54 3.69 4.88
C GLY A 66 -6.99 5.05 5.40
N SER A 67 -6.24 6.09 5.05
CA SER A 67 -6.68 7.47 5.27
C SER A 67 -7.28 8.07 4.01
N ILE A 68 -8.37 8.80 4.17
CA ILE A 68 -8.97 9.63 3.12
C ILE A 68 -8.75 11.08 3.49
N ARG A 69 -8.27 11.87 2.53
CA ARG A 69 -8.04 13.30 2.67
C ARG A 69 -8.95 14.04 1.70
N ALA A 70 -9.76 14.96 2.22
CA ALA A 70 -10.58 15.87 1.44
C ALA A 70 -10.13 17.32 1.71
N VAL A 71 -9.77 18.06 0.67
CA VAL A 71 -9.48 19.49 0.75
C VAL A 71 -10.57 20.25 0.03
N LEU A 72 -11.25 21.16 0.71
CA LEU A 72 -12.26 22.05 0.18
C LEU A 72 -11.69 23.46 0.16
N ARG A 73 -11.82 24.17 -0.96
CA ARG A 73 -11.41 25.57 -1.15
C ARG A 73 -12.57 26.35 -1.71
N PHE A 74 -12.91 27.47 -1.09
CA PHE A 74 -14.08 28.24 -1.48
C PHE A 74 -13.87 29.74 -1.34
N PRO A 75 -14.26 30.55 -2.34
CA PRO A 75 -14.34 32.00 -2.17
C PRO A 75 -15.47 32.32 -1.20
N LEU A 76 -15.25 33.28 -0.30
CA LEU A 76 -16.27 33.86 0.56
C LEU A 76 -16.66 35.23 0.01
N ILE A 77 -17.94 35.38 -0.32
CA ILE A 77 -18.50 36.66 -0.76
C ILE A 77 -19.53 37.16 0.25
N PRO A 78 -19.64 38.49 0.48
CA PRO A 78 -20.69 39.05 1.30
C PRO A 78 -22.08 38.67 0.76
N ARG A 79 -22.93 38.12 1.62
CA ARG A 79 -24.35 37.91 1.35
C ARG A 79 -25.03 39.27 1.45
N THR A 80 -25.40 39.80 0.31
CA THR A 80 -26.17 41.04 0.21
C THR A 80 -27.52 40.83 0.91
N PRO A 81 -27.91 41.66 1.90
CA PRO A 81 -29.19 41.49 2.57
C PRO A 81 -30.31 41.64 1.53
N GLN A 82 -31.15 40.62 1.40
CA GLN A 82 -32.38 40.72 0.61
C GLN A 82 -33.28 41.76 1.29
N VAL A 83 -33.31 42.98 0.76
CA VAL A 83 -34.28 44.00 1.17
C VAL A 83 -35.64 43.61 0.59
N ILE A 84 -36.31 42.65 1.22
CA ILE A 84 -37.71 42.32 0.89
C ILE A 84 -38.61 43.19 1.77
N GLY A 85 -39.11 44.28 1.19
CA GLY A 85 -40.30 45.02 1.63
C GLY A 85 -40.40 45.45 3.10
N LYS A 86 -39.95 46.68 3.41
CA LYS A 86 -40.35 47.64 4.47
C LYS A 86 -40.73 47.20 5.91
N THR A 87 -40.79 45.94 6.27
CA THR A 87 -40.95 45.47 7.65
C THR A 87 -39.69 44.73 8.04
N ALA A 88 -38.82 45.44 8.76
CA ALA A 88 -37.69 44.84 9.45
C ALA A 88 -38.24 43.83 10.48
N ILE A 89 -38.18 42.54 10.15
CA ILE A 89 -38.33 41.48 11.14
C ILE A 89 -37.15 41.64 12.13
N PRO A 90 -37.35 41.62 13.46
CA PRO A 90 -36.24 41.65 14.42
C PRO A 90 -35.35 40.44 14.17
N TRP A 91 -34.07 40.69 13.85
CA TRP A 91 -33.14 39.66 13.43
C TRP A 91 -32.70 38.77 14.60
N THR A 92 -32.78 37.45 14.40
CA THR A 92 -32.01 36.42 15.12
C THR A 92 -30.76 35.99 14.34
N ALA A 93 -30.28 36.75 13.34
CA ALA A 93 -29.16 36.30 12.53
C ALA A 93 -27.81 36.58 13.20
N GLN A 94 -27.20 35.50 13.63
CA GLN A 94 -25.78 35.38 13.95
C GLN A 94 -24.95 35.57 12.67
N LEU A 95 -23.64 35.84 12.81
CA LEU A 95 -22.64 35.89 11.73
C LEU A 95 -22.74 34.76 10.68
N ALA A 96 -23.42 33.67 11.01
CA ALA A 96 -23.77 32.54 10.14
C ALA A 96 -24.48 32.90 8.81
N SER A 97 -24.87 34.15 8.54
CA SER A 97 -25.56 34.53 7.30
C SER A 97 -24.90 35.63 6.47
N THR A 98 -23.74 36.16 6.82
CA THR A 98 -23.14 37.33 6.12
C THR A 98 -22.17 36.98 5.01
N PHE A 99 -21.62 35.77 4.97
CA PHE A 99 -20.80 35.30 3.87
C PHE A 99 -21.36 34.00 3.30
N THR A 100 -21.20 33.80 2.00
CA THR A 100 -21.61 32.58 1.31
C THR A 100 -20.50 32.16 0.35
N ALA A 101 -20.41 30.85 0.11
CA ALA A 101 -19.53 30.28 -0.89
C ALA A 101 -20.36 29.99 -2.15
N PRO A 102 -20.22 30.75 -3.25
CA PRO A 102 -20.94 30.46 -4.49
C PRO A 102 -20.45 29.18 -5.16
N GLU A 103 -19.21 28.78 -4.86
CA GLU A 103 -18.57 27.58 -5.37
C GLU A 103 -17.61 26.99 -4.35
N VAL A 104 -17.34 25.70 -4.49
CA VAL A 104 -16.34 24.97 -3.71
C VAL A 104 -15.51 24.15 -4.68
N ASN A 105 -14.23 24.44 -4.78
CA ASN A 105 -13.25 23.57 -5.41
C ASN A 105 -12.88 22.50 -4.38
N TYR A 106 -12.79 21.24 -4.77
CA TYR A 106 -12.42 20.18 -3.87
C TYR A 106 -11.35 19.27 -4.46
N GLU A 107 -10.58 18.66 -3.57
CA GLU A 107 -9.60 17.61 -3.84
C GLU A 107 -9.91 16.45 -2.90
N LEU A 108 -9.89 15.24 -3.42
CA LEU A 108 -10.02 13.99 -2.69
C LEU A 108 -8.78 13.17 -2.97
N SER A 109 -8.14 12.64 -1.95
CA SER A 109 -7.07 11.66 -2.11
C SER A 109 -7.17 10.56 -1.05
N THR A 110 -6.61 9.40 -1.37
CA THR A 110 -6.62 8.22 -0.49
C THR A 110 -5.21 7.63 -0.41
N SER A 111 -4.79 7.18 0.78
CA SER A 111 -3.42 6.67 1.00
C SER A 111 -3.28 5.15 0.94
N GLY A 112 -4.35 4.41 0.67
CA GLY A 112 -4.32 2.95 0.71
C GLY A 112 -5.67 2.26 0.63
N CYS A 113 -6.68 2.93 0.07
CA CYS A 113 -8.07 2.51 0.11
C CYS A 113 -8.25 1.05 -0.34
N SER A 114 -8.53 0.15 0.58
CA SER A 114 -8.79 -1.25 0.28
C SER A 114 -9.87 -1.82 1.20
N GLY A 115 -10.95 -2.35 0.64
CA GLY A 115 -12.01 -2.98 1.44
C GLY A 115 -13.27 -3.30 0.65
N MET A 116 -14.15 -4.10 1.27
CA MET A 116 -15.50 -4.34 0.76
C MET A 116 -16.44 -3.26 1.33
N THR A 117 -17.39 -2.80 0.53
CA THR A 117 -18.49 -1.95 1.01
C THR A 117 -19.34 -2.70 2.04
N ALA A 118 -20.12 -1.97 2.85
CA ALA A 118 -20.91 -2.52 3.96
C ALA A 118 -21.90 -3.66 3.57
N ASN A 119 -22.15 -3.86 2.28
CA ASN A 119 -23.02 -4.88 1.72
C ASN A 119 -22.24 -6.04 1.04
N ASN A 120 -20.90 -6.04 1.10
CA ASN A 120 -20.01 -6.98 0.41
C ASN A 120 -20.19 -7.03 -1.13
N GLU A 121 -20.80 -6.00 -1.73
CA GLU A 121 -21.14 -5.98 -3.16
C GLU A 121 -20.05 -5.32 -4.02
N GLU A 122 -19.23 -4.45 -3.44
CA GLU A 122 -18.17 -3.73 -4.16
C GLU A 122 -16.87 -3.78 -3.37
N THR A 123 -15.78 -4.23 -4.01
CA THR A 123 -14.42 -4.04 -3.49
C THR A 123 -13.89 -2.69 -3.98
N CYS A 124 -13.72 -1.74 -3.08
CA CYS A 124 -13.00 -0.52 -3.42
C CYS A 124 -11.50 -0.75 -3.25
N HIS A 125 -10.76 -0.63 -4.35
CA HIS A 125 -9.31 -0.66 -4.37
C HIS A 125 -8.79 0.61 -5.06
N ALA A 126 -8.46 1.61 -4.26
CA ALA A 126 -7.90 2.88 -4.72
C ALA A 126 -6.66 3.25 -3.88
N PRO A 127 -5.56 2.47 -3.92
CA PRO A 127 -4.33 2.87 -3.27
C PRO A 127 -3.76 4.10 -4.01
N GLY A 128 -3.67 5.26 -3.33
CA GLY A 128 -3.12 6.48 -3.93
C GLY A 128 -4.07 7.22 -4.87
N GLY A 129 -5.37 6.85 -4.94
CA GLY A 129 -6.31 7.50 -5.85
C GLY A 129 -6.56 8.96 -5.46
N GLY A 130 -6.52 9.87 -6.45
CA GLY A 130 -6.80 11.31 -6.29
C GLY A 130 -7.79 11.83 -7.34
N LYS A 131 -8.73 12.70 -6.95
CA LYS A 131 -9.67 13.40 -7.83
C LYS A 131 -9.84 14.84 -7.36
N SER A 132 -9.98 15.78 -8.29
CA SER A 132 -10.39 17.15 -7.97
C SER A 132 -11.60 17.57 -8.79
N GLY A 133 -12.34 18.55 -8.30
CA GLY A 133 -13.55 19.02 -8.95
C GLY A 133 -14.02 20.37 -8.42
N LYS A 134 -15.14 20.82 -8.97
CA LYS A 134 -15.78 22.09 -8.59
C LYS A 134 -17.28 21.88 -8.43
N ALA A 135 -17.80 22.25 -7.28
CA ALA A 135 -19.23 22.33 -7.01
C ALA A 135 -19.69 23.79 -7.06
N ILE A 136 -20.81 24.05 -7.72
CA ILE A 136 -21.44 25.38 -7.76
C ILE A 136 -22.63 25.34 -6.80
N LEU A 137 -22.59 26.15 -5.75
CA LEU A 137 -23.62 26.23 -4.70
C LEU A 137 -24.62 27.38 -4.91
N GLY A 138 -24.30 28.33 -5.78
CA GLY A 138 -25.22 29.39 -6.20
C GLY A 138 -24.62 30.33 -7.25
N LYS A 139 -25.37 31.37 -7.64
CA LYS A 139 -24.94 32.35 -8.65
C LYS A 139 -25.02 33.77 -8.10
N MET A 140 -24.00 34.58 -8.43
CA MET A 140 -24.06 36.02 -8.22
C MET A 140 -24.89 36.68 -9.32
N GLY A 141 -25.98 37.34 -8.93
CA GLY A 141 -26.78 38.19 -9.81
C GLY A 141 -26.64 39.67 -9.44
N PRO A 142 -27.21 40.58 -10.25
CA PRO A 142 -27.18 42.02 -9.99
C PRO A 142 -27.91 42.45 -8.70
N LEU A 143 -28.74 41.56 -8.12
CA LEU A 143 -29.43 41.78 -6.84
C LEU A 143 -28.73 41.08 -5.65
N GLY A 144 -27.51 40.59 -5.86
CA GLY A 144 -26.76 39.85 -4.86
C GLY A 144 -26.68 38.35 -5.12
N PHE A 145 -26.19 37.61 -4.12
CA PHE A 145 -26.15 36.15 -4.18
C PHE A 145 -27.57 35.60 -4.18
N SER A 146 -28.00 35.05 -5.31
CA SER A 146 -29.16 34.19 -5.33
C SER A 146 -28.65 32.80 -5.01
N THR A 147 -29.04 32.27 -3.85
CA THR A 147 -29.17 30.82 -3.73
C THR A 147 -30.00 30.36 -4.93
N ASP A 148 -29.68 29.21 -5.49
CA ASP A 148 -30.62 28.57 -6.41
C ASP A 148 -32.03 28.66 -5.76
N PRO A 149 -33.08 29.14 -6.47
CA PRO A 149 -34.42 29.35 -5.90
C PRO A 149 -35.02 28.11 -5.22
N HIS A 150 -34.33 26.97 -5.32
CA HIS A 150 -34.74 25.66 -4.86
C HIS A 150 -34.04 25.17 -3.57
N GLY A 151 -33.11 25.92 -2.97
CA GLY A 151 -32.55 25.65 -1.62
C GLY A 151 -31.02 25.73 -1.51
N PRO A 152 -30.44 25.70 -0.29
CA PRO A 152 -29.00 25.66 -0.12
C PRO A 152 -28.44 24.34 -0.67
N GLY A 153 -27.48 24.43 -1.61
CA GLY A 153 -26.75 23.25 -2.05
C GLY A 153 -25.92 22.68 -0.90
N SER A 154 -25.93 21.36 -0.71
CA SER A 154 -25.10 20.68 0.28
C SER A 154 -24.02 19.87 -0.43
N LEU A 155 -22.79 19.89 0.10
CA LEU A 155 -21.77 18.91 -0.28
C LEU A 155 -21.98 17.66 0.57
N THR A 156 -21.86 16.48 -0.01
CA THR A 156 -21.92 15.22 0.71
C THR A 156 -20.67 14.44 0.37
N PHE A 157 -19.92 14.07 1.39
CA PHE A 157 -18.79 13.17 1.25
C PHE A 157 -19.28 11.75 1.53
N ASN A 158 -19.17 10.87 0.54
CA ASN A 158 -19.38 9.44 0.75
C ASN A 158 -17.99 8.80 0.91
N PRO A 159 -17.66 8.29 2.10
CA PRO A 159 -16.35 7.68 2.35
C PRO A 159 -16.31 6.18 2.04
N LEU A 160 -17.45 5.49 2.02
CA LEU A 160 -17.53 4.07 1.63
C LEU A 160 -17.26 3.89 0.14
N ARG A 161 -17.68 4.89 -0.64
CA ARG A 161 -17.34 5.08 -2.04
C ARG A 161 -16.73 6.47 -2.13
N PRO A 162 -15.42 6.65 -1.93
CA PRO A 162 -14.78 7.96 -1.77
C PRO A 162 -15.17 8.91 -2.91
N GLU A 163 -16.18 9.73 -2.64
CA GLU A 163 -16.95 10.51 -3.61
C GLU A 163 -17.40 11.80 -2.91
N ILE A 164 -17.25 12.93 -3.59
CA ILE A 164 -17.99 14.15 -3.24
C ILE A 164 -19.16 14.27 -4.20
N SER A 165 -20.36 14.35 -3.64
CA SER A 165 -21.59 14.69 -4.34
C SER A 165 -22.04 16.08 -3.91
N ALA A 166 -22.46 16.90 -4.88
CA ALA A 166 -23.16 18.15 -4.59
C ALA A 166 -24.66 17.92 -4.81
N LEU A 167 -25.45 18.00 -3.73
CA LEU A 167 -26.90 17.84 -3.82
C LEU A 167 -27.53 19.21 -4.08
N LEU A 168 -28.14 19.37 -5.27
CA LEU A 168 -28.99 20.51 -5.62
C LEU A 168 -30.45 20.06 -5.46
N ALA A 169 -31.19 20.71 -4.56
CA ALA A 169 -32.40 20.20 -3.91
C ALA A 169 -33.59 19.74 -4.81
N LEU A 170 -33.57 19.92 -6.14
CA LEU A 170 -34.71 19.54 -7.01
C LEU A 170 -34.38 18.84 -8.34
N GLN A 171 -33.14 18.44 -8.61
CA GLN A 171 -32.87 17.48 -9.69
C GLN A 171 -32.46 16.13 -9.09
N ALA A 172 -33.45 15.33 -8.71
CA ALA A 172 -33.29 13.96 -8.22
C ALA A 172 -32.55 12.99 -9.20
N ASN A 173 -32.00 13.50 -10.32
CA ASN A 173 -31.36 12.73 -11.38
C ASN A 173 -30.00 13.31 -11.85
N ARG A 174 -29.42 14.33 -11.22
CA ARG A 174 -28.08 14.83 -11.57
C ARG A 174 -27.23 15.13 -10.34
N ASP A 175 -26.86 14.08 -9.62
CA ASP A 175 -25.74 14.14 -8.69
C ASP A 175 -24.47 14.38 -9.51
N ALA A 176 -23.88 15.57 -9.39
CA ALA A 176 -22.49 15.76 -9.79
C ALA A 176 -21.64 15.03 -8.76
N SER A 177 -21.36 13.75 -9.05
CA SER A 177 -20.51 12.89 -8.25
C SER A 177 -19.13 12.80 -8.90
N THR A 178 -18.10 12.91 -8.09
CA THR A 178 -16.72 12.64 -8.53
C THR A 178 -16.21 11.44 -7.75
N PRO A 179 -16.59 10.22 -8.17
CA PRO A 179 -16.13 9.01 -7.51
C PRO A 179 -14.64 8.81 -7.80
N LEU A 180 -13.87 8.43 -6.78
CA LEU A 180 -12.67 7.64 -6.96
C LEU A 180 -13.12 6.26 -7.43
N GLU A 181 -12.64 5.81 -8.59
CA GLU A 181 -13.15 4.61 -9.27
C GLU A 181 -12.90 3.36 -8.41
N CYS A 182 -13.96 2.86 -7.77
CA CYS A 182 -13.98 1.52 -7.21
C CYS A 182 -14.37 0.55 -8.34
N VAL A 183 -13.54 -0.46 -8.62
CA VAL A 183 -13.84 -1.45 -9.67
C VAL A 183 -15.04 -2.30 -9.22
N ALA A 184 -16.13 -2.25 -9.98
CA ALA A 184 -17.27 -3.13 -9.74
C ALA A 184 -16.84 -4.59 -9.92
N VAL A 185 -17.17 -5.46 -8.97
CA VAL A 185 -16.90 -6.90 -9.09
C VAL A 185 -17.79 -7.46 -10.20
N PRO A 186 -17.22 -8.07 -11.27
CA PRO A 186 -18.02 -8.66 -12.33
C PRO A 186 -19.01 -9.68 -11.77
N GLY A 187 -20.31 -9.51 -12.07
CA GLY A 187 -21.37 -10.45 -11.68
C GLY A 187 -22.22 -10.07 -10.47
N HIS A 188 -21.94 -8.95 -9.79
CA HIS A 188 -22.79 -8.44 -8.71
C HIS A 188 -23.52 -7.14 -9.14
N SER A 189 -24.83 -7.24 -9.42
CA SER A 189 -25.70 -6.07 -9.66
C SER A 189 -26.38 -5.63 -8.35
N GLY A 190 -25.57 -5.14 -7.42
CA GLY A 190 -26.03 -4.66 -6.11
C GLY A 190 -26.68 -3.28 -6.20
N SER A 191 -28.00 -3.21 -5.96
CA SER A 191 -28.74 -1.94 -5.75
C SER A 191 -28.90 -1.61 -4.25
N GLY A 192 -28.12 -2.26 -3.39
CA GLY A 192 -28.13 -2.10 -1.94
C GLY A 192 -27.56 -0.75 -1.51
N LYS A 193 -28.40 0.26 -1.38
CA LYS A 193 -28.00 1.56 -0.82
C LYS A 193 -27.77 1.44 0.69
N SER A 194 -26.59 0.99 1.13
CA SER A 194 -26.10 1.29 2.47
C SER A 194 -25.79 2.80 2.53
N ARG A 195 -26.79 3.60 2.96
CA ARG A 195 -26.66 5.07 3.01
C ARG A 195 -25.89 5.49 4.26
N TRP A 196 -24.58 5.29 4.28
CA TRP A 196 -23.71 6.09 5.12
C TRP A 196 -23.28 7.31 4.30
N GLN A 197 -24.15 8.33 4.28
CA GLN A 197 -23.83 9.62 3.67
C GLN A 197 -23.24 10.51 4.75
N PHE A 198 -21.97 10.90 4.62
CA PHE A 198 -21.44 12.01 5.39
C PHE A 198 -21.91 13.29 4.70
N GLY A 199 -23.17 13.65 4.95
CA GLY A 199 -23.76 14.88 4.45
C GLY A 199 -23.10 16.07 5.13
N PHE A 200 -22.29 16.84 4.42
CA PHE A 200 -21.99 18.21 4.80
C PHE A 200 -23.26 19.04 4.51
N MET A 201 -24.27 18.92 5.39
CA MET A 201 -25.46 19.79 5.33
C MET A 201 -25.12 21.27 5.50
N GLY A 202 -23.89 21.56 5.95
CA GLY A 202 -23.29 22.88 5.91
C GLY A 202 -22.05 22.94 6.77
N LEU A 203 -21.17 23.88 6.44
CA LEU A 203 -20.24 24.44 7.41
C LEU A 203 -20.94 25.63 8.04
N SER A 204 -21.18 25.59 9.35
CA SER A 204 -21.66 26.74 10.10
C SER A 204 -20.48 27.36 10.84
N ILE A 205 -20.24 28.65 10.64
CA ILE A 205 -19.24 29.40 11.40
C ILE A 205 -20.01 30.38 12.28
N GLY A 206 -19.88 30.24 13.60
CA GLY A 206 -20.66 31.02 14.57
C GLY A 206 -19.79 31.55 15.71
N PRO A 207 -20.16 32.66 16.34
CA PRO A 207 -19.45 33.14 17.51
C PRO A 207 -19.59 32.16 18.67
N LEU A 208 -18.52 31.99 19.45
CA LEU A 208 -18.49 31.18 20.66
C LEU A 208 -19.59 31.65 21.62
N GLY A 209 -20.56 30.77 21.91
CA GLY A 209 -21.73 31.07 22.73
C GLY A 209 -22.64 29.86 22.89
N PRO A 210 -23.76 29.97 23.63
CA PRO A 210 -24.64 28.83 23.94
C PRO A 210 -25.25 28.12 22.71
N SER A 211 -25.33 28.83 21.58
CA SER A 211 -25.81 28.34 20.30
C SER A 211 -24.70 27.78 19.40
N CYS A 212 -23.44 27.97 19.76
CA CYS A 212 -22.29 27.42 19.06
C CYS A 212 -21.76 26.23 19.86
N THR A 213 -22.48 25.12 19.77
CA THR A 213 -21.99 23.83 20.24
C THR A 213 -21.33 23.13 19.06
N PRO A 214 -20.02 22.84 19.11
CA PRO A 214 -19.38 21.95 18.15
C PRO A 214 -20.19 20.66 18.08
N ALA A 215 -20.49 20.20 16.86
CA ALA A 215 -21.18 18.92 16.69
C ALA A 215 -20.34 17.83 17.36
N THR A 216 -20.90 17.15 18.37
CA THR A 216 -20.29 15.93 18.89
C THR A 216 -20.50 14.83 17.85
N ALA A 217 -19.49 14.01 17.58
CA ALA A 217 -19.54 13.08 16.45
C ALA A 217 -20.64 12.02 16.54
N GLU A 218 -21.16 11.74 17.74
CA GLU A 218 -22.34 10.88 17.94
C GLU A 218 -23.63 11.49 17.35
N ALA A 219 -23.64 12.80 17.13
CA ALA A 219 -24.71 13.55 16.50
C ALA A 219 -24.44 13.88 15.02
N LEU A 220 -23.39 13.35 14.38
CA LEU A 220 -23.17 13.47 12.93
C LEU A 220 -24.11 12.54 12.15
N ASP A 221 -25.41 12.68 12.42
CA ASP A 221 -26.48 12.27 11.52
C ASP A 221 -26.56 13.28 10.37
N TYR A 222 -27.21 12.90 9.25
CA TYR A 222 -27.38 13.72 8.05
C TYR A 222 -28.07 15.08 8.30
N LYS A 223 -28.39 15.46 9.54
CA LYS A 223 -29.12 16.68 9.92
C LYS A 223 -28.27 17.75 10.58
N ASN A 224 -27.04 17.44 11.03
CA ASN A 224 -26.25 18.37 11.84
C ASN A 224 -25.04 18.92 11.07
N PRO A 225 -24.97 20.24 10.80
CA PRO A 225 -23.83 20.84 10.12
C PRO A 225 -22.58 20.82 11.00
N PHE A 226 -21.40 20.87 10.38
CA PHE A 226 -20.15 21.06 11.09
C PHE A 226 -20.10 22.50 11.62
N VAL A 227 -20.09 22.69 12.94
CA VAL A 227 -20.10 24.01 13.56
C VAL A 227 -18.69 24.39 14.00
N ILE A 228 -18.11 25.42 13.39
CA ILE A 228 -16.86 26.06 13.79
C ILE A 228 -17.21 27.26 14.67
N CYS A 229 -16.76 27.22 15.92
CA CYS A 229 -16.94 28.33 16.84
C CYS A 229 -15.75 29.27 16.81
N ILE A 230 -15.98 30.52 16.43
CA ILE A 230 -14.98 31.58 16.40
C ILE A 230 -15.10 32.49 17.63
N PRO A 231 -14.02 33.10 18.13
CA PRO A 231 -14.11 34.12 19.17
C PRO A 231 -15.14 35.20 18.77
N PRO A 232 -15.96 35.71 19.69
CA PRO A 232 -16.93 36.74 19.37
C PRO A 232 -16.21 38.04 18.97
N SER A 233 -16.66 38.65 17.88
CA SER A 233 -16.31 40.03 17.50
C SER A 233 -17.32 41.03 18.07
N ASP A 234 -17.03 42.33 17.97
CA ASP A 234 -17.97 43.41 18.30
C ASP A 234 -19.29 43.30 17.52
N CYS A 235 -19.27 42.65 16.35
CA CYS A 235 -20.46 42.36 15.55
C CYS A 235 -21.20 41.08 15.95
N SER A 236 -20.61 40.26 16.81
CA SER A 236 -21.29 39.07 17.34
C SER A 236 -22.41 39.45 18.30
N TYR A 237 -22.21 40.56 19.04
CA TYR A 237 -23.15 41.09 20.02
C TYR A 237 -23.10 42.63 20.00
N PRO A 238 -23.62 43.29 18.93
CA PRO A 238 -23.55 44.74 18.82
C PRO A 238 -24.28 45.39 20.00
N THR A 239 -23.62 46.36 20.64
CA THR A 239 -24.14 47.02 21.84
C THR A 239 -25.30 47.98 21.54
N ASP A 240 -25.41 48.44 20.30
CA ASP A 240 -26.45 49.36 19.83
C ASP A 240 -26.71 49.26 18.31
N GLU A 241 -27.74 49.98 17.85
CA GLU A 241 -28.20 50.01 16.47
C GLU A 241 -27.18 50.61 15.49
N THR A 242 -26.34 51.54 15.96
CA THR A 242 -25.28 52.16 15.14
C THR A 242 -24.15 51.17 14.88
N SER A 243 -23.66 50.50 15.91
CA SER A 243 -22.70 49.39 15.76
C SER A 243 -23.29 48.27 14.89
N ARG A 244 -24.59 47.97 15.03
CA ARG A 244 -25.27 47.00 14.17
C ARG A 244 -25.26 47.40 12.70
N LEU A 245 -25.58 48.66 12.38
CA LEU A 245 -25.56 49.18 11.01
C LEU A 245 -24.14 49.21 10.42
N GLU A 246 -23.14 49.59 11.22
CA GLU A 246 -21.74 49.56 10.82
C GLU A 246 -21.31 48.13 10.45
N CYS A 247 -21.65 47.14 11.29
CA CYS A 247 -21.40 45.72 11.02
C CYS A 247 -22.07 45.22 9.73
N ILE A 248 -23.23 45.78 9.35
CA ILE A 248 -23.94 45.39 8.11
C ILE A 248 -23.27 46.01 6.88
N VAL A 249 -22.97 47.31 6.94
CA VAL A 249 -22.43 48.06 5.81
C VAL A 249 -20.94 47.74 5.59
N HIS A 250 -20.23 47.40 6.66
CA HIS A 250 -18.78 47.19 6.69
C HIS A 250 -18.40 45.85 7.34
N SER A 251 -19.15 44.78 7.02
CA SER A 251 -18.90 43.42 7.55
C SER A 251 -17.47 42.92 7.31
N ASP A 252 -16.80 43.41 6.26
CA ASP A 252 -15.40 43.17 5.94
C ASP A 252 -14.42 43.75 6.97
N ARG A 253 -14.78 44.86 7.64
CA ARG A 253 -13.94 45.52 8.68
C ARG A 253 -14.02 44.84 10.04
N HIS A 254 -15.04 44.01 10.25
CA HIS A 254 -15.33 43.39 11.54
C HIS A 254 -15.24 41.86 11.53
N ALA A 255 -14.93 41.26 10.38
CA ALA A 255 -14.63 39.84 10.30
C ALA A 255 -13.29 39.57 11.01
N ILE A 256 -13.20 38.45 11.74
CA ILE A 256 -11.94 38.02 12.39
C ILE A 256 -11.15 37.20 11.37
N ILE A 257 -10.13 37.77 10.73
CA ILE A 257 -9.33 37.15 9.65
C ILE A 257 -7.85 37.57 9.79
N PRO A 258 -6.86 36.70 9.50
CA PRO A 258 -7.01 35.26 9.27
C PRO A 258 -7.47 34.55 10.53
N PHE A 259 -8.24 33.48 10.36
CA PHE A 259 -8.46 32.54 11.45
C PHE A 259 -8.26 31.13 10.92
N SER A 260 -7.50 30.35 11.68
CA SER A 260 -7.33 28.93 11.44
C SER A 260 -7.65 28.17 12.72
N GLY A 261 -7.95 26.90 12.56
CA GLY A 261 -8.19 26.03 13.68
C GLY A 261 -8.13 24.58 13.27
N GLU A 262 -8.10 23.72 14.28
CA GLU A 262 -8.11 22.28 14.11
C GLU A 262 -9.13 21.69 15.08
N SER A 263 -9.84 20.67 14.63
CA SER A 263 -10.69 19.83 15.45
C SER A 263 -10.41 18.39 15.10
N SER A 264 -10.20 17.56 16.10
CA SER A 264 -10.00 16.13 15.91
C SER A 264 -11.01 15.35 16.73
N TRP A 265 -11.34 14.16 16.24
CA TRP A 265 -12.22 13.23 16.90
C TRP A 265 -11.74 11.81 16.69
N THR A 266 -11.94 10.96 17.68
CA THR A 266 -11.69 9.52 17.60
C THR A 266 -12.91 8.78 18.12
N SER A 267 -13.34 7.74 17.41
CA SER A 267 -14.48 6.92 17.80
C SER A 267 -14.26 6.28 19.16
N PRO A 268 -15.24 6.32 20.08
CA PRO A 268 -15.19 5.55 21.32
C PRO A 268 -15.05 4.03 21.06
N ARG A 269 -15.41 3.59 19.85
CA ARG A 269 -15.30 2.21 19.38
C ARG A 269 -14.08 2.00 18.46
N ALA A 270 -13.11 2.93 18.46
CA ALA A 270 -11.90 2.82 17.62
C ALA A 270 -11.02 1.58 17.92
N SER A 271 -11.21 0.97 19.09
CA SER A 271 -10.56 -0.27 19.51
C SER A 271 -11.39 -1.54 19.24
N ASP A 272 -12.66 -1.41 18.85
CA ASP A 272 -13.53 -2.55 18.53
C ASP A 272 -13.23 -3.00 17.09
N PRO A 273 -12.65 -4.20 16.89
CA PRO A 273 -12.32 -4.70 15.56
C PRO A 273 -13.57 -4.94 14.70
N TYR A 274 -14.77 -5.02 15.30
CA TYR A 274 -16.03 -5.22 14.60
C TYR A 274 -16.79 -3.91 14.33
N HIS A 275 -16.30 -2.78 14.84
CA HIS A 275 -16.93 -1.50 14.56
C HIS A 275 -16.71 -1.11 13.10
N GLN A 276 -17.81 -0.92 12.38
CA GLN A 276 -17.80 -0.42 11.01
C GLN A 276 -18.02 1.09 11.05
N GLY A 277 -17.06 1.88 10.56
CA GLY A 277 -17.18 3.35 10.52
C GLY A 277 -15.85 4.11 10.58
N ILE A 278 -15.96 5.43 10.80
CA ILE A 278 -14.80 6.31 11.01
C ILE A 278 -14.13 5.93 12.32
N ARG A 279 -12.84 5.60 12.24
CA ARG A 279 -11.98 5.42 13.40
C ARG A 279 -11.64 6.76 14.03
N SER A 280 -11.24 7.71 13.22
CA SER A 280 -10.86 9.06 13.63
C SER A 280 -10.95 10.02 12.45
N TYR A 281 -11.06 11.31 12.76
CA TYR A 281 -10.84 12.35 11.77
C TYR A 281 -10.14 13.56 12.39
N THR A 282 -9.47 14.32 11.54
CA THR A 282 -8.94 15.65 11.83
C THR A 282 -9.45 16.60 10.77
N VAL A 283 -10.09 17.69 11.19
CA VAL A 283 -10.50 18.81 10.36
C VAL A 283 -9.62 19.99 10.69
N HIS A 284 -8.84 20.44 9.71
CA HIS A 284 -8.13 21.71 9.75
C HIS A 284 -8.87 22.72 8.87
N TRP A 285 -9.03 23.95 9.34
CA TRP A 285 -9.61 25.01 8.52
C TRP A 285 -8.77 26.28 8.60
N GLU A 286 -8.87 27.06 7.54
CA GLU A 286 -8.20 28.34 7.39
C GLU A 286 -9.09 29.27 6.57
N ILE A 287 -9.46 30.41 7.15
CA ILE A 287 -10.09 31.51 6.42
C ILE A 287 -9.07 32.64 6.32
N CYS A 288 -8.67 32.98 5.11
CA CYS A 288 -7.64 33.98 4.86
C CYS A 288 -7.83 34.67 3.50
N CYS A 289 -7.12 35.78 3.31
CA CYS A 289 -7.05 36.46 2.02
C CYS A 289 -6.17 35.63 1.05
N GLY A 290 -6.76 35.14 -0.04
CA GLY A 290 -6.13 34.25 -1.02
C GLY A 290 -6.24 32.75 -0.70
N CYS A 291 -6.94 32.37 0.37
CA CYS A 291 -7.16 30.95 0.69
C CYS A 291 -8.06 30.21 -0.32
N ASP A 292 -8.81 30.96 -1.14
CA ASP A 292 -9.62 30.49 -2.26
C ASP A 292 -8.85 30.42 -3.58
N GLU A 293 -7.58 30.84 -3.62
CA GLU A 293 -6.75 30.67 -4.79
C GLU A 293 -6.86 29.21 -5.23
N LYS A 294 -7.26 29.02 -6.50
CA LYS A 294 -7.39 27.70 -7.10
C LYS A 294 -6.12 26.93 -6.77
N PRO A 295 -6.24 25.64 -6.39
CA PRO A 295 -5.05 24.87 -6.12
C PRO A 295 -4.11 25.03 -7.30
N GLY A 296 -2.85 25.30 -6.99
CA GLY A 296 -1.81 25.28 -8.01
C GLY A 296 -1.88 23.95 -8.77
N PRO A 297 -1.29 23.88 -9.98
CA PRO A 297 -1.25 22.65 -10.74
C PRO A 297 -0.88 21.46 -9.86
N GLN A 298 -1.68 20.40 -9.91
CA GLN A 298 -1.42 19.15 -9.20
C GLN A 298 -0.62 18.22 -10.10
N VAL A 299 0.15 17.31 -9.51
CA VAL A 299 0.92 16.32 -10.25
C VAL A 299 0.76 14.94 -9.61
N HIS A 300 0.58 13.92 -10.46
CA HIS A 300 0.37 12.53 -10.05
C HIS A 300 1.25 11.59 -10.86
N LEU A 301 1.84 10.58 -10.22
CA LEU A 301 2.68 9.58 -10.90
C LEU A 301 1.78 8.56 -11.60
N VAL A 302 2.01 8.34 -12.89
CA VAL A 302 1.23 7.44 -13.75
C VAL A 302 2.05 6.21 -14.18
N ASP A 303 3.36 6.37 -14.38
CA ASP A 303 4.28 5.26 -14.65
C ASP A 303 5.56 5.49 -13.83
N PRO A 304 6.08 4.48 -13.10
CA PRO A 304 5.53 3.13 -12.94
C PRO A 304 4.19 3.08 -12.19
N GLU A 305 3.35 2.12 -12.58
CA GLU A 305 2.23 1.65 -11.77
C GLU A 305 2.71 0.82 -10.57
N PRO A 306 1.93 0.69 -9.48
CA PRO A 306 2.25 -0.21 -8.38
C PRO A 306 2.51 -1.64 -8.84
N GLN A 307 3.58 -2.25 -8.32
CA GLN A 307 4.01 -3.62 -8.65
C GLN A 307 4.48 -3.81 -10.10
N LYS A 308 4.75 -2.73 -10.84
CA LYS A 308 5.40 -2.81 -12.15
C LYS A 308 6.71 -3.60 -12.04
N GLN A 309 6.89 -4.53 -12.97
CA GLN A 309 8.06 -5.40 -13.02
C GLN A 309 9.04 -4.94 -14.09
N TYR A 310 10.32 -4.98 -13.75
CA TYR A 310 11.44 -4.61 -14.61
C TYR A 310 12.48 -5.73 -14.59
N THR A 311 13.05 -6.07 -15.73
CA THR A 311 14.08 -7.13 -15.82
C THR A 311 15.27 -6.60 -16.59
N PHE A 312 16.47 -6.81 -16.07
CA PHE A 312 17.69 -6.51 -16.80
C PHE A 312 17.74 -7.31 -18.11
N GLU A 313 18.27 -6.68 -19.16
CA GLU A 313 18.54 -7.35 -20.42
C GLU A 313 19.69 -8.37 -20.28
N SER A 314 19.70 -9.37 -21.17
CA SER A 314 20.74 -10.42 -21.20
C SER A 314 22.09 -9.98 -21.80
N ASN A 315 22.23 -8.71 -22.22
CA ASN A 315 23.47 -8.14 -22.75
C ASN A 315 24.59 -8.13 -21.69
N ASN A 316 25.87 -8.01 -22.09
CA ASN A 316 26.97 -7.87 -21.13
C ASN A 316 27.78 -6.59 -21.40
N PRO A 317 27.66 -5.53 -20.57
CA PRO A 317 26.88 -5.48 -19.33
C PRO A 317 25.37 -5.47 -19.60
N GLY A 318 24.58 -6.05 -18.69
CA GLY A 318 23.12 -6.01 -18.77
C GLY A 318 22.60 -4.60 -18.50
N THR A 319 21.51 -4.21 -19.13
CA THR A 319 20.92 -2.89 -18.95
C THR A 319 19.47 -2.97 -18.54
N LEU A 320 19.00 -1.99 -17.79
CA LEU A 320 17.61 -1.83 -17.40
C LEU A 320 17.20 -0.36 -17.58
N GLU A 321 16.09 -0.13 -18.30
CA GLU A 321 15.49 1.20 -18.45
C GLU A 321 14.20 1.28 -17.64
N VAL A 322 14.09 2.30 -16.79
CA VAL A 322 12.89 2.66 -16.04
C VAL A 322 12.39 3.98 -16.60
N LYS A 323 11.14 3.99 -17.06
CA LYS A 323 10.44 5.18 -17.57
C LYS A 323 9.55 5.74 -16.47
N PHE A 324 9.53 7.06 -16.37
CA PHE A 324 8.71 7.80 -15.43
C PHE A 324 7.76 8.69 -16.21
N LYS A 325 6.50 8.75 -15.76
CA LYS A 325 5.47 9.58 -16.36
C LYS A 325 4.58 10.12 -15.26
N ALA A 326 4.39 11.43 -15.23
CA ALA A 326 3.47 12.09 -14.32
C ALA A 326 2.48 12.97 -15.08
N GLU A 327 1.22 12.94 -14.65
CA GLU A 327 0.13 13.77 -15.17
C GLU A 327 0.03 15.06 -14.36
N VAL A 328 -0.20 16.19 -15.03
CA VAL A 328 -0.41 17.48 -14.39
C VAL A 328 -1.85 17.93 -14.58
N THR A 329 -2.54 18.32 -13.51
CA THR A 329 -3.93 18.79 -13.56
C THR A 329 -4.03 20.26 -13.11
N PRO A 330 -4.54 21.17 -13.96
CA PRO A 330 -4.94 20.95 -15.35
C PRO A 330 -3.72 20.81 -16.28
N ALA A 331 -3.82 20.00 -17.34
CA ALA A 331 -2.73 19.77 -18.31
C ALA A 331 -2.59 20.92 -19.33
N THR A 332 -2.55 22.17 -18.85
CA THR A 332 -2.29 23.33 -19.72
C THR A 332 -0.78 23.54 -19.87
N PRO A 333 -0.30 24.14 -20.99
CA PRO A 333 1.12 24.47 -21.15
C PRO A 333 1.71 25.25 -19.98
N ASP A 334 0.99 26.24 -19.46
CA ASP A 334 1.40 27.03 -18.29
C ASP A 334 1.54 26.18 -17.02
N SER A 335 0.64 25.20 -16.83
CA SER A 335 0.65 24.33 -15.65
C SER A 335 1.77 23.32 -15.72
N LEU A 336 1.98 22.71 -16.90
CA LEU A 336 3.10 21.80 -17.17
C LEU A 336 4.43 22.53 -16.96
N GLN A 337 4.59 23.73 -17.50
CA GLN A 337 5.81 24.51 -17.32
C GLN A 337 6.06 24.87 -15.85
N LYS A 338 5.03 25.31 -15.12
CA LYS A 338 5.13 25.61 -13.68
C LYS A 338 5.54 24.40 -12.86
N MET A 339 5.07 23.21 -13.23
CA MET A 339 5.39 21.98 -12.50
C MET A 339 6.72 21.36 -12.92
N GLN A 340 7.14 21.51 -14.18
CA GLN A 340 8.40 20.95 -14.67
C GLN A 340 9.59 21.36 -13.80
N ASP A 341 9.65 22.63 -13.38
CA ASP A 341 10.75 23.16 -12.56
C ASP A 341 10.69 22.72 -11.09
N LYS A 342 9.54 22.22 -10.63
CA LYS A 342 9.26 21.84 -9.25
C LYS A 342 9.32 20.33 -9.03
N VAL A 343 9.08 19.56 -10.09
CA VAL A 343 8.96 18.11 -10.05
C VAL A 343 10.32 17.44 -10.16
N LEU A 344 10.52 16.40 -9.36
CA LEU A 344 11.68 15.53 -9.44
C LEU A 344 11.25 14.07 -9.31
N PHE A 345 11.65 13.23 -10.26
CA PHE A 345 11.56 11.79 -10.10
C PHE A 345 12.78 11.25 -9.35
N LYS A 346 12.56 10.28 -8.47
CA LYS A 346 13.64 9.66 -7.70
C LYS A 346 13.43 8.16 -7.60
N MET A 347 14.54 7.43 -7.69
CA MET A 347 14.60 5.99 -7.47
C MET A 347 15.93 5.67 -6.78
N GLY A 348 15.92 4.73 -5.85
CA GLY A 348 17.13 4.26 -5.19
C GLY A 348 18.07 3.51 -6.14
N THR A 349 19.33 3.35 -5.73
CA THR A 349 20.28 2.51 -6.45
C THR A 349 19.88 1.02 -6.40
N ILE A 350 20.37 0.24 -7.36
CA ILE A 350 20.23 -1.22 -7.39
C ILE A 350 21.63 -1.80 -7.17
N GLY A 351 21.99 -2.02 -5.90
CA GLY A 351 23.33 -2.45 -5.53
C GLY A 351 24.42 -1.54 -6.09
N ASN A 352 25.38 -2.15 -6.79
CA ASN A 352 26.47 -1.48 -7.51
C ASN A 352 26.21 -1.25 -9.01
N ALA A 353 24.97 -1.46 -9.50
CA ALA A 353 24.61 -1.12 -10.87
C ALA A 353 24.79 0.38 -11.12
N LYS A 354 25.40 0.73 -12.26
CA LYS A 354 25.64 2.14 -12.62
C LYS A 354 24.32 2.81 -12.98
N MET A 355 23.90 3.77 -12.16
CA MET A 355 22.67 4.53 -12.33
C MET A 355 22.93 5.83 -13.10
N GLU A 356 22.27 6.03 -14.23
CA GLU A 356 22.40 7.22 -15.09
C GLU A 356 21.04 7.69 -15.57
N TRP A 357 20.69 8.94 -15.26
CA TRP A 357 19.54 9.58 -15.87
C TRP A 357 19.83 9.91 -17.34
N ASP A 358 18.79 9.89 -18.17
CA ASP A 358 18.89 10.39 -19.54
C ASP A 358 19.43 11.84 -19.54
N PRO A 359 20.29 12.23 -20.49
CA PRO A 359 20.79 13.60 -20.59
C PRO A 359 19.70 14.68 -20.66
N ALA A 360 18.51 14.35 -21.17
CA ALA A 360 17.34 15.23 -21.18
C ALA A 360 16.68 15.36 -19.79
N ASN A 361 17.02 14.49 -18.84
CA ASN A 361 16.42 14.39 -17.52
C ASN A 361 17.46 14.45 -16.36
N PRO A 362 18.38 15.43 -16.34
CA PRO A 362 19.50 15.43 -15.40
C PRO A 362 19.03 15.39 -13.94
N GLY A 363 19.45 14.35 -13.22
CA GLY A 363 19.12 14.15 -11.81
C GLY A 363 17.64 13.79 -11.55
N GLY A 364 16.88 13.38 -12.56
CA GLY A 364 15.46 13.03 -12.44
C GLY A 364 14.51 14.19 -12.75
N LYS A 365 15.02 15.31 -13.28
CA LYS A 365 14.19 16.43 -13.73
C LYS A 365 13.36 16.02 -14.96
N PRO A 366 12.06 16.29 -15.01
CA PRO A 366 11.22 15.88 -16.12
C PRO A 366 11.41 16.75 -17.37
N ALA A 367 11.12 16.16 -18.52
CA ALA A 367 10.81 16.88 -19.76
C ALA A 367 9.29 16.92 -19.96
N ILE A 368 8.78 17.92 -20.69
CA ILE A 368 7.37 17.96 -21.10
C ILE A 368 7.24 17.14 -22.40
N GLU A 369 6.38 16.13 -22.39
CA GLU A 369 6.07 15.28 -23.54
C GLU A 369 4.56 15.13 -23.67
N GLY A 370 3.96 15.93 -24.56
CA GLY A 370 2.50 16.04 -24.66
C GLY A 370 1.91 16.64 -23.37
N ASP A 371 0.94 15.94 -22.79
CA ASP A 371 0.24 16.36 -21.57
C ASP A 371 0.91 15.86 -20.27
N PHE A 372 2.15 15.37 -20.38
CA PHE A 372 2.86 14.69 -19.28
C PHE A 372 4.24 15.26 -19.01
N LEU A 373 4.69 15.04 -17.78
CA LEU A 373 6.07 15.18 -17.34
C LEU A 373 6.74 13.80 -17.40
N THR A 374 7.78 13.63 -18.22
CA THR A 374 8.45 12.33 -18.42
C THR A 374 9.92 12.36 -18.05
N ALA A 375 10.45 11.23 -17.59
CA ALA A 375 11.88 11.02 -17.42
C ALA A 375 12.28 9.57 -17.69
N LYS A 376 13.58 9.35 -17.92
CA LYS A 376 14.14 8.00 -18.10
C LYS A 376 15.39 7.81 -17.25
N LEU A 377 15.45 6.66 -16.59
CA LEU A 377 16.59 6.21 -15.79
C LEU A 377 17.13 4.91 -16.35
N LYS A 378 18.43 4.84 -16.55
CA LYS A 378 19.12 3.63 -17.00
C LYS A 378 20.03 3.09 -15.91
N PHE A 379 19.94 1.79 -15.66
CA PHE A 379 20.92 1.04 -14.91
C PHE A 379 21.77 0.20 -15.86
N THR A 380 23.09 0.20 -15.66
CA THR A 380 24.04 -0.60 -16.46
C THR A 380 24.90 -1.47 -15.54
N GLY A 381 25.00 -2.75 -15.91
CA GLY A 381 25.59 -3.81 -15.08
C GLY A 381 24.57 -4.35 -14.09
N LEU A 382 24.52 -5.68 -13.94
CA LEU A 382 23.73 -6.31 -12.88
C LEU A 382 24.43 -6.08 -11.52
N PRO A 383 23.68 -5.98 -10.41
CA PRO A 383 24.27 -5.93 -9.08
C PRO A 383 24.99 -7.23 -8.72
N VAL A 384 25.93 -7.16 -7.77
CA VAL A 384 26.67 -8.35 -7.30
C VAL A 384 25.82 -9.25 -6.41
N LYS A 385 24.92 -8.68 -5.60
CA LYS A 385 24.15 -9.45 -4.61
C LYS A 385 22.74 -9.73 -5.08
N ASN A 386 22.22 -10.91 -4.77
CA ASN A 386 20.82 -11.28 -5.03
C ASN A 386 19.84 -10.34 -4.32
N ASP A 387 20.15 -9.92 -3.10
CA ASP A 387 19.30 -9.05 -2.29
C ASP A 387 19.25 -7.58 -2.79
N ASP A 388 20.11 -7.22 -3.75
CA ASP A 388 20.04 -5.90 -4.41
C ASP A 388 18.89 -5.83 -5.43
N PHE A 389 18.40 -6.99 -5.92
CA PHE A 389 17.18 -7.07 -6.71
C PHE A 389 15.92 -6.90 -5.84
N GLY A 390 14.74 -7.24 -6.38
CA GLY A 390 13.48 -7.20 -5.66
C GLY A 390 12.84 -5.84 -5.60
N GLU A 391 12.11 -5.57 -4.52
CA GLU A 391 11.30 -4.36 -4.39
C GLU A 391 12.17 -3.10 -4.30
N LYS A 392 11.79 -2.08 -5.07
CA LYS A 392 12.39 -0.75 -5.08
C LYS A 392 11.29 0.30 -5.04
N LYS A 393 11.61 1.47 -4.51
CA LYS A 393 10.68 2.59 -4.42
C LYS A 393 11.00 3.61 -5.52
N VAL A 394 9.95 4.01 -6.22
CA VAL A 394 9.94 5.18 -7.08
C VAL A 394 9.17 6.28 -6.36
N GLU A 395 9.75 7.48 -6.31
CA GLU A 395 9.19 8.64 -5.64
C GLU A 395 8.98 9.77 -6.65
N LEU A 396 7.85 10.46 -6.51
CA LEU A 396 7.56 11.73 -7.16
C LEU A 396 7.66 12.84 -6.11
N LEU A 397 8.56 13.79 -6.32
CA LEU A 397 8.76 14.92 -5.41
C LEU A 397 8.30 16.22 -6.05
N VAL A 398 7.73 17.12 -5.24
CA VAL A 398 7.39 18.50 -5.63
C VAL A 398 8.05 19.44 -4.65
N ASP A 399 8.87 20.37 -5.14
CA ASP A 399 9.62 21.32 -4.31
C ASP A 399 10.43 20.61 -3.20
N GLY A 400 10.98 19.44 -3.52
CA GLY A 400 11.77 18.59 -2.60
C GLY A 400 10.95 17.75 -1.62
N THR A 401 9.62 17.82 -1.63
CA THR A 401 8.75 17.02 -0.76
C THR A 401 8.21 15.82 -1.52
N THR A 402 8.34 14.60 -0.96
CA THR A 402 7.75 13.38 -1.55
C THR A 402 6.22 13.47 -1.52
N MET A 403 5.61 13.48 -2.70
CA MET A 403 4.16 13.50 -2.88
C MET A 403 3.59 12.09 -3.02
N GLU A 404 4.27 11.24 -3.81
CA GLU A 404 3.84 9.87 -4.07
C GLU A 404 5.03 8.91 -4.01
N THR A 405 4.75 7.67 -3.61
CA THR A 405 5.73 6.58 -3.57
C THR A 405 5.09 5.31 -4.11
N VAL A 406 5.70 4.75 -5.16
CA VAL A 406 5.21 3.54 -5.83
C VAL A 406 6.27 2.44 -5.71
N PRO A 407 5.90 1.23 -5.23
CA PRO A 407 6.78 0.08 -5.25
C PRO A 407 6.84 -0.56 -6.64
N VAL A 408 8.04 -0.90 -7.10
CA VAL A 408 8.32 -1.67 -8.32
C VAL A 408 9.18 -2.89 -8.00
N LYS A 409 9.18 -3.90 -8.86
CA LYS A 409 9.99 -5.11 -8.68
C LYS A 409 11.06 -5.23 -9.76
N ILE A 410 12.30 -5.47 -9.35
CA ILE A 410 13.45 -5.60 -10.24
C ILE A 410 13.94 -7.05 -10.26
N PHE A 411 14.15 -7.59 -11.46
CA PHE A 411 14.55 -8.99 -11.69
C PHE A 411 15.80 -9.09 -12.57
N PHE A 412 16.44 -10.26 -12.54
CA PHE A 412 17.49 -10.65 -13.50
C PHE A 412 16.99 -11.70 -14.50
N PRO A 413 17.54 -11.74 -15.73
CA PRO A 413 17.17 -12.76 -16.72
C PRO A 413 17.73 -14.12 -16.30
N LYS A 414 16.86 -15.09 -16.00
CA LYS A 414 17.22 -16.37 -15.33
C LYS A 414 18.37 -17.12 -16.04
N LEU A 415 18.29 -17.21 -17.37
CA LEU A 415 19.16 -18.07 -18.20
C LEU A 415 20.30 -17.33 -18.90
N ALA A 416 20.49 -16.03 -18.64
CA ALA A 416 21.62 -15.29 -19.19
C ALA A 416 22.89 -15.56 -18.37
N PHE A 417 24.04 -15.10 -18.88
CA PHE A 417 25.38 -15.34 -18.33
C PHE A 417 26.11 -14.01 -18.06
N ASN A 418 25.37 -12.97 -17.69
CA ASN A 418 25.86 -11.58 -17.59
C ASN A 418 25.95 -11.07 -16.15
N HIS A 419 26.05 -11.98 -15.17
CA HIS A 419 26.33 -11.63 -13.78
C HIS A 419 27.77 -11.08 -13.61
N PRO A 420 28.03 -10.22 -12.61
CA PRO A 420 29.30 -9.49 -12.51
C PRO A 420 30.43 -10.27 -11.80
N GLY A 421 30.13 -11.36 -11.08
CA GLY A 421 31.12 -12.17 -10.34
C GLY A 421 31.20 -13.62 -10.84
N GLY A 422 31.80 -14.54 -10.07
CA GLY A 422 31.76 -15.98 -10.37
C GLY A 422 32.45 -16.40 -11.68
N LYS A 423 32.06 -17.56 -12.23
CA LYS A 423 32.55 -18.01 -13.54
C LYS A 423 31.63 -17.49 -14.63
N SER A 424 32.17 -16.96 -15.72
CA SER A 424 31.38 -16.43 -16.84
C SER A 424 30.55 -17.48 -17.60
N THR A 425 30.78 -18.76 -17.32
CA THR A 425 30.01 -19.90 -17.85
C THR A 425 28.82 -20.27 -16.98
N ASP A 426 28.71 -19.70 -15.78
CA ASP A 426 27.59 -19.96 -14.89
C ASP A 426 26.41 -19.09 -15.33
N PRO A 427 25.18 -19.62 -15.35
CA PRO A 427 23.99 -18.82 -15.64
C PRO A 427 23.64 -17.98 -14.41
N ASN A 428 22.94 -16.86 -14.64
CA ASN A 428 22.53 -15.93 -13.59
C ASN A 428 21.79 -16.62 -12.44
N TRP A 429 20.91 -17.59 -12.73
CA TRP A 429 20.21 -18.33 -11.69
C TRP A 429 21.18 -19.05 -10.75
N PHE A 430 22.22 -19.70 -11.27
CA PHE A 430 23.16 -20.45 -10.45
C PHE A 430 23.96 -19.50 -9.57
N TYR A 431 24.48 -18.43 -10.18
CA TYR A 431 25.22 -17.39 -9.48
C TYR A 431 24.41 -16.75 -8.35
N TYR A 432 23.25 -16.18 -8.65
CA TYR A 432 22.46 -15.44 -7.64
C TYR A 432 21.77 -16.36 -6.63
N TRP A 433 21.33 -17.56 -7.03
CA TRP A 433 20.72 -18.48 -6.07
C TRP A 433 21.74 -19.10 -5.12
N GLN A 434 22.99 -19.31 -5.54
CA GLN A 434 24.09 -19.67 -4.65
C GLN A 434 24.48 -18.51 -3.74
N GLU A 435 24.69 -17.31 -4.30
CA GLU A 435 25.09 -16.11 -3.52
C GLU A 435 24.04 -15.72 -2.48
N GLY A 436 22.77 -15.69 -2.86
CA GLY A 436 21.65 -15.34 -1.97
C GLY A 436 21.19 -16.47 -1.04
N ASN A 437 21.81 -17.65 -1.13
CA ASN A 437 21.36 -18.87 -0.46
C ASN A 437 19.86 -19.12 -0.66
N VAL A 438 19.42 -19.13 -1.92
CA VAL A 438 17.99 -19.16 -2.30
C VAL A 438 17.43 -20.57 -2.24
N CYS A 439 18.22 -21.60 -2.55
CA CYS A 439 17.77 -23.00 -2.62
C CYS A 439 18.83 -24.03 -2.20
N GLY A 440 19.75 -23.66 -1.31
CA GLY A 440 20.68 -24.63 -0.70
C GLY A 440 21.84 -25.10 -1.57
N ILE A 441 22.12 -24.42 -2.70
CA ILE A 441 23.35 -24.62 -3.49
C ILE A 441 24.54 -24.28 -2.59
N ALA A 442 25.41 -25.25 -2.32
CA ALA A 442 26.60 -25.03 -1.49
C ALA A 442 27.68 -24.29 -2.28
N PRO A 443 28.61 -23.57 -1.62
CA PRO A 443 29.75 -22.93 -2.31
C PRO A 443 30.67 -23.90 -3.06
N THR A 444 30.64 -25.19 -2.70
CA THR A 444 31.41 -26.25 -3.37
C THR A 444 30.70 -26.84 -4.58
N ASP A 445 29.38 -26.67 -4.68
CA ASP A 445 28.60 -27.13 -5.83
C ASP A 445 28.99 -26.32 -7.06
N ILE A 446 28.92 -26.94 -8.24
CA ILE A 446 29.32 -26.31 -9.50
C ILE A 446 28.21 -26.42 -10.55
N TYR A 447 28.25 -25.53 -11.53
CA TYR A 447 27.43 -25.65 -12.74
C TYR A 447 28.20 -26.40 -13.84
N ASP A 448 27.54 -27.39 -14.46
CA ASP A 448 28.04 -28.17 -15.59
C ASP A 448 26.98 -28.25 -16.71
N GLY A 449 26.69 -27.11 -17.32
CA GLY A 449 25.70 -26.97 -18.39
C GLY A 449 25.81 -28.00 -19.55
N PRO A 450 27.03 -28.34 -20.05
CA PRO A 450 27.19 -29.28 -21.17
C PRO A 450 26.64 -30.69 -20.95
N HIS A 451 26.43 -31.14 -19.70
CA HIS A 451 25.92 -32.49 -19.42
C HIS A 451 24.43 -32.66 -19.79
N GLY A 452 23.65 -31.58 -19.86
CA GLY A 452 22.28 -31.60 -20.41
C GLY A 452 21.16 -32.15 -19.51
N GLY A 453 21.40 -32.43 -18.23
CA GLY A 453 20.42 -32.96 -17.27
C GLY A 453 19.95 -31.94 -16.20
N TRP A 454 19.43 -32.45 -15.08
CA TRP A 454 19.11 -31.64 -13.88
C TRP A 454 20.33 -31.42 -13.00
N GLY A 455 21.03 -32.49 -12.68
CA GLY A 455 22.29 -32.51 -11.95
C GLY A 455 22.90 -33.90 -12.01
N TYR A 456 24.10 -34.04 -11.44
CA TYR A 456 24.73 -35.33 -11.16
C TYR A 456 25.78 -35.18 -10.04
N SER A 457 26.17 -36.30 -9.45
CA SER A 457 27.27 -36.43 -8.51
C SER A 457 28.29 -37.48 -8.99
N LYS A 458 29.50 -37.44 -8.44
CA LYS A 458 30.54 -38.47 -8.66
C LYS A 458 31.12 -38.90 -7.32
N PRO A 459 30.37 -39.64 -6.50
CA PRO A 459 30.74 -39.91 -5.11
C PRO A 459 32.12 -40.56 -4.92
N SER A 460 32.59 -41.34 -5.90
CA SER A 460 33.92 -41.96 -5.90
C SER A 460 35.08 -40.99 -6.17
N LEU A 461 34.79 -39.79 -6.68
CA LEU A 461 35.78 -38.76 -6.99
C LEU A 461 35.75 -37.63 -5.95
N ASP A 462 34.56 -37.15 -5.60
CA ASP A 462 34.35 -36.03 -4.70
C ASP A 462 32.94 -36.01 -4.11
N SER A 463 32.69 -35.07 -3.21
CA SER A 463 31.38 -34.83 -2.58
C SER A 463 30.73 -33.55 -3.11
N ILE A 464 30.84 -33.31 -4.42
CA ILE A 464 30.34 -32.11 -5.09
C ILE A 464 29.11 -32.46 -5.94
N VAL A 465 28.02 -31.68 -5.79
CA VAL A 465 26.90 -31.75 -6.73
C VAL A 465 27.16 -30.84 -7.92
N ARG A 466 26.84 -31.33 -9.11
CA ARG A 466 27.02 -30.63 -10.37
C ARG A 466 25.66 -30.35 -10.99
N LEU A 467 25.16 -29.13 -10.83
CA LEU A 467 23.87 -28.74 -11.39
C LEU A 467 23.99 -28.46 -12.88
N CYS A 468 22.95 -28.78 -13.63
CA CYS A 468 22.94 -28.75 -15.08
C CYS A 468 21.80 -27.84 -15.61
N VAL A 469 21.66 -27.76 -16.93
CA VAL A 469 20.77 -26.80 -17.61
C VAL A 469 19.28 -26.98 -17.29
N LEU A 470 18.83 -28.19 -16.94
CA LEU A 470 17.42 -28.47 -16.57
C LEU A 470 17.12 -28.26 -15.09
N GLY A 471 18.15 -28.12 -14.24
CA GLY A 471 18.00 -27.91 -12.79
C GLY A 471 17.03 -26.77 -12.41
N PRO A 472 17.03 -25.59 -13.08
CA PRO A 472 16.11 -24.49 -12.76
C PRO A 472 14.76 -24.55 -13.51
N MET A 473 14.43 -25.69 -14.15
CA MET A 473 13.22 -25.85 -14.97
C MET A 473 12.09 -26.49 -14.16
N ALA A 474 11.81 -27.76 -14.41
CA ALA A 474 10.78 -28.54 -13.74
C ALA A 474 11.30 -29.96 -13.55
N ASN A 475 10.98 -30.55 -12.41
CA ASN A 475 11.20 -31.95 -12.15
C ASN A 475 10.13 -32.79 -12.88
N SER A 476 10.39 -34.08 -13.13
CA SER A 476 9.53 -34.94 -13.96
C SER A 476 8.39 -35.63 -13.21
N GLY A 477 8.37 -35.53 -11.87
CA GLY A 477 7.45 -36.28 -11.02
C GLY A 477 5.99 -35.82 -11.05
N PRO A 478 5.11 -36.56 -10.33
CA PRO A 478 5.44 -37.80 -9.63
C PRO A 478 5.51 -38.98 -10.61
N GLU A 479 6.43 -39.92 -10.37
CA GLU A 479 6.65 -41.10 -11.22
C GLU A 479 6.32 -42.38 -10.45
N GLY A 480 5.55 -43.28 -11.09
CA GLY A 480 5.15 -44.55 -10.50
C GLY A 480 6.00 -45.72 -11.02
N TYR A 481 6.58 -46.50 -10.12
CA TYR A 481 7.35 -47.69 -10.45
C TYR A 481 6.76 -48.93 -9.79
N ASN A 482 6.80 -50.06 -10.48
CA ASN A 482 6.21 -51.32 -10.02
C ASN A 482 7.27 -52.41 -9.99
N SER A 483 7.40 -53.08 -8.84
CA SER A 483 8.21 -54.29 -8.77
C SER A 483 7.53 -55.43 -9.52
N ARG A 484 8.34 -56.30 -10.14
CA ARG A 484 7.85 -57.57 -10.71
C ARG A 484 7.55 -58.61 -9.64
N ASN A 485 8.02 -58.39 -8.41
CA ASN A 485 8.01 -59.33 -7.29
C ASN A 485 7.18 -58.79 -6.12
N ALA A 486 7.33 -59.39 -4.94
CA ALA A 486 6.56 -59.08 -3.73
C ALA A 486 6.88 -57.71 -3.07
N TYR A 487 7.66 -56.84 -3.73
CA TYR A 487 8.13 -55.56 -3.17
C TYR A 487 7.16 -54.38 -3.41
N GLY A 488 6.07 -54.62 -4.16
CA GLY A 488 4.98 -53.65 -4.32
C GLY A 488 5.25 -52.57 -5.38
N SER A 489 4.66 -51.39 -5.18
CA SER A 489 4.75 -50.24 -6.08
C SER A 489 5.12 -48.98 -5.30
N LEU A 490 5.89 -48.09 -5.92
CA LEU A 490 6.32 -46.82 -5.34
C LEU A 490 5.87 -45.65 -6.23
N THR A 491 5.70 -44.49 -5.63
CA THR A 491 5.53 -43.23 -6.33
C THR A 491 6.59 -42.27 -5.81
N VAL A 492 7.55 -41.94 -6.66
CA VAL A 492 8.75 -41.17 -6.31
C VAL A 492 8.87 -39.93 -7.21
N THR A 493 9.98 -39.20 -7.11
CA THR A 493 10.32 -38.02 -7.92
C THR A 493 9.55 -36.77 -7.48
N GLY A 494 10.29 -35.68 -7.28
CA GLY A 494 9.75 -34.37 -6.97
C GLY A 494 8.97 -33.75 -8.13
N VAL A 495 8.18 -32.72 -7.83
CA VAL A 495 7.31 -32.01 -8.81
C VAL A 495 7.67 -30.54 -8.93
N GLY A 496 8.78 -30.15 -8.31
CA GLY A 496 9.19 -28.77 -8.16
C GLY A 496 9.51 -28.09 -9.48
N LYS A 497 9.38 -26.77 -9.49
CA LYS A 497 9.84 -25.90 -10.58
C LYS A 497 10.83 -24.87 -10.03
N GLY A 498 11.67 -24.31 -10.90
CA GLY A 498 12.61 -23.25 -10.51
C GLY A 498 13.48 -23.64 -9.31
N ILE A 499 13.46 -22.81 -8.27
CA ILE A 499 14.25 -23.03 -7.03
C ILE A 499 13.88 -24.31 -6.29
N LYS A 500 12.63 -24.80 -6.40
CA LYS A 500 12.20 -26.05 -5.78
C LYS A 500 12.77 -27.25 -6.54
N CYS A 501 12.78 -27.20 -7.87
CA CYS A 501 13.43 -28.23 -8.69
C CYS A 501 14.94 -28.34 -8.39
N VAL A 502 15.61 -27.20 -8.18
CA VAL A 502 17.01 -27.20 -7.74
C VAL A 502 17.17 -27.83 -6.37
N ALA A 503 16.32 -27.49 -5.39
CA ALA A 503 16.37 -28.10 -4.06
C ALA A 503 16.16 -29.63 -4.13
N GLU A 504 15.17 -30.11 -4.88
CA GLU A 504 14.93 -31.53 -5.13
C GLU A 504 16.14 -32.21 -5.78
N THR A 505 16.74 -31.59 -6.80
CA THR A 505 17.95 -32.10 -7.47
C THR A 505 19.13 -32.19 -6.49
N LEU A 506 19.31 -31.19 -5.63
CA LEU A 506 20.37 -31.23 -4.62
C LEU A 506 20.14 -32.34 -3.59
N GLU A 507 18.89 -32.62 -3.22
CA GLU A 507 18.55 -33.73 -2.34
C GLU A 507 18.89 -35.06 -2.98
N HIS A 508 18.48 -35.24 -4.23
CA HIS A 508 18.76 -36.42 -5.03
C HIS A 508 20.26 -36.72 -5.06
N GLU A 509 21.06 -35.76 -5.51
CA GLU A 509 22.49 -35.97 -5.74
C GLU A 509 23.30 -36.09 -4.45
N ARG A 510 22.88 -35.40 -3.37
CA ARG A 510 23.51 -35.58 -2.06
C ARG A 510 23.19 -36.93 -1.45
N HIS A 511 22.04 -37.53 -1.79
CA HIS A 511 21.70 -38.86 -1.33
C HIS A 511 22.55 -39.94 -2.00
N HIS A 512 22.83 -39.82 -3.31
CA HIS A 512 23.84 -40.65 -3.99
C HIS A 512 25.20 -40.60 -3.25
N ILE A 513 25.65 -39.40 -2.89
CA ILE A 513 26.89 -39.22 -2.11
C ILE A 513 26.79 -39.89 -0.73
N LEU A 514 25.66 -39.76 -0.03
CA LEU A 514 25.45 -40.36 1.28
C LEU A 514 25.45 -41.89 1.24
N ILE A 515 24.76 -42.50 0.26
CA ILE A 515 24.73 -43.96 0.06
C ILE A 515 26.15 -44.47 -0.15
N TYR A 516 26.89 -43.85 -1.08
CA TYR A 516 28.27 -44.21 -1.35
C TYR A 516 29.16 -44.10 -0.10
N GLN A 517 29.10 -42.97 0.63
CA GLN A 517 29.89 -42.78 1.84
C GLN A 517 29.54 -43.79 2.94
N THR A 518 28.28 -44.23 3.01
CA THR A 518 27.78 -45.16 4.03
C THR A 518 28.22 -46.59 3.74
N TYR A 519 28.12 -47.04 2.50
CA TYR A 519 28.26 -48.46 2.16
C TYR A 519 29.53 -48.81 1.40
N HIS A 520 30.11 -47.89 0.62
CA HIS A 520 31.21 -48.21 -0.30
C HIS A 520 32.42 -48.84 0.39
N GLN A 521 32.81 -48.37 1.57
CA GLN A 521 33.95 -48.95 2.30
C GLN A 521 33.69 -50.39 2.75
N ALA A 522 32.47 -50.68 3.19
CA ALA A 522 32.08 -52.04 3.59
C ALA A 522 32.06 -52.98 2.38
N ILE A 523 31.45 -52.53 1.27
CA ILE A 523 31.36 -53.28 0.01
C ILE A 523 32.76 -53.51 -0.59
N ALA A 524 33.64 -52.50 -0.57
CA ALA A 524 35.02 -52.65 -1.04
C ALA A 524 35.82 -53.66 -0.20
N GLY A 525 35.52 -53.77 1.10
CA GLY A 525 36.12 -54.76 2.00
C GLY A 525 35.54 -56.17 1.85
N ASP A 526 34.26 -56.29 1.51
CA ASP A 526 33.56 -57.54 1.22
C ASP A 526 32.50 -57.34 0.13
N PRO A 527 32.85 -57.58 -1.16
CA PRO A 527 31.92 -57.41 -2.28
C PRO A 527 30.69 -58.31 -2.21
N LYS A 528 30.63 -59.30 -1.30
CA LYS A 528 29.44 -60.14 -1.11
C LYS A 528 28.33 -59.44 -0.35
N LEU A 529 28.61 -58.26 0.23
CA LEU A 529 27.62 -57.46 0.92
C LEU A 529 26.63 -56.79 -0.04
N ASP A 530 27.00 -56.61 -1.30
CA ASP A 530 26.20 -56.01 -2.37
C ASP A 530 26.26 -56.97 -3.58
N VAL A 531 25.25 -57.84 -3.70
CA VAL A 531 25.30 -58.99 -4.62
C VAL A 531 25.00 -58.58 -6.07
N ASP A 532 24.25 -57.51 -6.28
CA ASP A 532 23.85 -57.00 -7.58
C ASP A 532 24.64 -55.76 -8.03
N GLY A 533 25.40 -55.14 -7.15
CA GLY A 533 26.39 -54.11 -7.46
C GLY A 533 25.80 -52.70 -7.60
N ASP A 534 24.67 -52.42 -6.95
CA ASP A 534 23.99 -51.12 -7.00
C ASP A 534 24.49 -50.12 -5.93
N GLU A 535 25.53 -50.50 -5.19
CA GLU A 535 26.14 -49.78 -4.08
C GLU A 535 25.33 -49.80 -2.76
N ILE A 536 24.32 -50.67 -2.65
CA ILE A 536 23.54 -50.87 -1.43
C ILE A 536 23.78 -52.27 -0.88
N THR A 537 24.11 -52.35 0.41
CA THR A 537 24.27 -53.67 1.04
C THR A 537 22.94 -54.41 1.13
N ALA A 538 22.95 -55.75 1.11
CA ALA A 538 21.76 -56.59 1.26
C ALA A 538 20.94 -56.29 2.55
N GLN A 539 21.58 -55.78 3.61
CA GLN A 539 20.89 -55.28 4.80
C GLN A 539 20.22 -53.92 4.56
N GLY A 540 20.90 -53.02 3.86
CA GLY A 540 20.37 -51.73 3.42
C GLY A 540 19.14 -51.89 2.53
N GLU A 541 19.17 -52.85 1.61
CA GLU A 541 18.06 -53.16 0.70
C GLU A 541 16.73 -53.46 1.41
N GLY A 542 16.79 -53.98 2.64
CA GLY A 542 15.58 -54.24 3.44
C GLY A 542 15.03 -53.05 4.22
N THR A 543 15.76 -51.93 4.35
CA THR A 543 15.44 -50.88 5.35
C THR A 543 15.73 -49.44 4.94
N LEU A 544 16.65 -49.19 4.01
CA LEU A 544 17.10 -47.86 3.65
C LEU A 544 15.95 -47.03 3.05
N ASP A 545 15.74 -45.84 3.60
CA ASP A 545 14.64 -44.92 3.28
C ASP A 545 13.22 -45.49 3.43
N GLY A 546 13.07 -46.63 4.12
CA GLY A 546 11.79 -47.33 4.23
C GLY A 546 11.38 -48.07 2.95
N ILE A 547 12.29 -48.19 1.98
CA ILE A 547 12.08 -48.93 0.73
C ILE A 547 12.71 -50.31 0.86
N LYS A 548 11.90 -51.34 0.60
CA LYS A 548 12.34 -52.73 0.51
C LYS A 548 12.58 -53.09 -0.95
N SER A 549 13.79 -53.54 -1.27
CA SER A 549 14.18 -54.06 -2.59
C SER A 549 14.77 -55.47 -2.46
N ASP A 550 14.99 -56.11 -3.61
CA ASP A 550 15.53 -57.45 -3.76
C ASP A 550 17.07 -57.41 -3.76
N PRO A 551 17.77 -57.94 -2.74
CA PRO A 551 19.23 -57.85 -2.65
C PRO A 551 20.04 -58.53 -3.77
N ALA A 552 19.38 -59.15 -4.73
CA ALA A 552 19.99 -59.83 -5.86
C ALA A 552 19.56 -59.22 -7.22
N ASN A 553 18.89 -58.08 -7.19
CA ASN A 553 18.44 -57.38 -8.38
C ASN A 553 18.42 -55.86 -8.14
N GLY A 554 19.49 -55.19 -8.54
CA GLY A 554 19.68 -53.75 -8.33
C GLY A 554 18.75 -52.83 -9.14
N ASP A 555 17.67 -53.37 -9.70
CA ASP A 555 16.56 -52.62 -10.32
C ASP A 555 15.23 -53.31 -9.99
N THR A 556 14.94 -53.47 -8.69
CA THR A 556 13.73 -54.13 -8.15
C THR A 556 12.44 -53.53 -8.69
N PHE A 557 12.43 -52.23 -8.95
CA PHE A 557 11.26 -51.48 -9.42
C PHE A 557 11.25 -51.20 -10.92
N ASN A 558 12.19 -51.77 -11.68
CA ASN A 558 12.26 -51.71 -13.13
C ASN A 558 12.24 -50.25 -13.65
N MET A 559 13.09 -49.39 -13.09
CA MET A 559 13.37 -48.05 -13.63
C MET A 559 13.90 -48.14 -15.06
N GLY A 560 14.70 -49.17 -15.35
CA GLY A 560 15.20 -49.46 -16.70
C GLY A 560 16.14 -48.40 -17.27
N GLY A 561 16.39 -48.50 -18.58
CA GLY A 561 17.28 -47.59 -19.30
C GLY A 561 18.70 -47.57 -18.73
N ASN A 562 19.24 -46.36 -18.55
CA ASN A 562 20.59 -46.15 -18.01
C ASN A 562 20.71 -46.47 -16.51
N TYR A 563 19.60 -46.75 -15.82
CA TYR A 563 19.56 -47.05 -14.39
C TYR A 563 19.51 -48.55 -14.10
N SER A 564 19.46 -49.42 -15.12
CA SER A 564 19.22 -50.87 -14.91
C SER A 564 20.25 -51.60 -14.04
N SER A 565 21.43 -51.03 -13.79
CA SER A 565 22.44 -51.58 -12.87
C SER A 565 22.46 -50.93 -11.48
N TYR A 566 21.66 -49.89 -11.24
CA TYR A 566 21.59 -49.17 -9.96
C TYR A 566 20.21 -48.52 -9.71
N GLY A 567 19.16 -49.13 -10.21
CA GLY A 567 17.79 -48.61 -10.16
C GLY A 567 17.26 -48.51 -8.73
N ASP A 568 17.64 -49.42 -7.84
CA ASP A 568 17.23 -49.40 -6.44
C ASP A 568 17.90 -48.26 -5.64
N ASN A 569 19.11 -47.88 -6.03
CA ASN A 569 19.77 -46.67 -5.57
C ASN A 569 19.06 -45.41 -6.08
N GLU A 570 18.81 -45.32 -7.40
CA GLU A 570 18.13 -44.19 -8.01
C GLU A 570 16.70 -43.99 -7.44
N VAL A 571 15.89 -45.04 -7.27
CA VAL A 571 14.54 -44.94 -6.67
C VAL A 571 14.60 -44.32 -5.27
N ARG A 572 15.60 -44.66 -4.46
CA ARG A 572 15.76 -44.08 -3.11
C ARG A 572 16.12 -42.61 -3.17
N CYS A 573 17.02 -42.22 -4.07
CA CYS A 573 17.32 -40.81 -4.33
C CYS A 573 16.07 -40.04 -4.78
N ARG A 574 15.27 -40.61 -5.70
CA ARG A 574 13.97 -40.05 -6.13
C ARG A 574 12.94 -39.95 -5.00
N GLU A 575 12.91 -40.88 -4.06
CA GLU A 575 12.02 -40.79 -2.89
C GLU A 575 12.47 -39.69 -1.93
N VAL A 576 13.78 -39.49 -1.76
CA VAL A 576 14.32 -38.43 -0.91
C VAL A 576 13.99 -37.04 -1.45
N GLU A 577 13.93 -36.83 -2.77
CA GLU A 577 13.49 -35.55 -3.38
C GLU A 577 12.14 -35.07 -2.83
N ARG A 578 11.24 -36.01 -2.49
CA ARG A 578 9.89 -35.69 -2.01
C ARG A 578 9.88 -35.21 -0.56
N LYS A 579 10.98 -35.41 0.18
CA LYS A 579 11.11 -35.01 1.58
C LYS A 579 11.33 -33.49 1.71
N LEU A 580 11.97 -32.84 0.73
CA LEU A 580 12.20 -31.38 0.69
C LEU A 580 12.79 -30.82 1.98
N THR A 581 13.75 -31.54 2.55
CA THR A 581 14.57 -31.12 3.71
C THR A 581 15.53 -29.97 3.36
N ILE A 582 15.98 -29.86 2.11
CA ILE A 582 16.70 -28.68 1.61
C ILE A 582 15.74 -27.50 1.51
N LYS A 583 15.99 -26.48 2.32
CA LYS A 583 15.21 -25.26 2.33
C LYS A 583 15.41 -24.45 1.04
N TYR A 584 14.31 -23.89 0.55
CA TYR A 584 14.30 -22.89 -0.50
C TYR A 584 13.42 -21.70 -0.10
N PHE A 585 13.71 -20.53 -0.66
CA PHE A 585 13.15 -19.24 -0.22
C PHE A 585 12.49 -18.50 -1.41
N PRO A 586 11.18 -18.72 -1.67
CA PRO A 586 10.47 -18.08 -2.78
C PRO A 586 10.55 -16.55 -2.76
N GLU A 587 10.64 -15.92 -1.60
CA GLU A 587 10.79 -14.47 -1.40
C GLU A 587 12.15 -13.92 -1.83
N LYS A 588 13.13 -14.79 -2.05
CA LYS A 588 14.46 -14.42 -2.54
C LYS A 588 14.68 -14.70 -4.02
N ASP A 589 13.70 -15.32 -4.70
CA ASP A 589 13.83 -15.65 -6.12
C ASP A 589 13.42 -14.48 -7.02
N TRP A 590 14.43 -13.66 -7.31
CA TRP A 590 14.33 -12.51 -8.21
C TRP A 590 14.74 -12.82 -9.66
N ALA A 591 14.71 -14.11 -10.05
CA ALA A 591 14.88 -14.50 -11.44
C ALA A 591 13.62 -14.17 -12.26
N ASN A 592 13.77 -13.89 -13.55
CA ASN A 592 12.68 -13.84 -14.51
C ASN A 592 12.84 -14.91 -15.61
N PRO A 593 11.92 -15.89 -15.72
CA PRO A 593 10.81 -16.15 -14.79
C PRO A 593 11.28 -16.79 -13.47
N GLY A 594 10.61 -16.47 -12.37
CA GLY A 594 10.88 -16.96 -11.00
C GLY A 594 9.68 -16.77 -10.07
N CYS A 595 9.79 -17.17 -8.80
CA CYS A 595 8.67 -17.19 -7.85
C CYS A 595 8.01 -15.81 -7.68
N GLN A 596 8.78 -14.72 -7.81
CA GLN A 596 8.28 -13.36 -7.60
C GLN A 596 7.73 -12.68 -8.87
N THR A 597 7.82 -13.33 -10.05
CA THR A 597 7.40 -12.73 -11.34
C THR A 597 5.92 -12.92 -11.69
N LEU A 598 5.27 -13.95 -11.17
CA LEU A 598 3.89 -14.27 -11.52
C LEU A 598 2.96 -14.12 -10.31
N PRO A 599 1.67 -13.79 -10.52
CA PRO A 599 0.67 -13.77 -9.44
C PRO A 599 0.55 -15.13 -8.73
N GLU A 600 0.71 -16.22 -9.50
CA GLU A 600 0.90 -17.57 -8.99
C GLU A 600 2.40 -17.88 -9.01
N PRO A 601 3.06 -18.08 -7.85
CA PRO A 601 4.50 -18.21 -7.80
C PRO A 601 4.97 -19.40 -8.66
N TYR A 602 5.86 -19.12 -9.62
CA TYR A 602 6.54 -20.16 -10.39
C TYR A 602 7.54 -20.88 -9.48
N GLY A 603 7.20 -22.05 -8.95
CA GLY A 603 8.15 -22.83 -8.13
C GLY A 603 7.53 -23.77 -7.09
N PRO A 604 6.82 -23.25 -6.07
CA PRO A 604 6.27 -24.04 -4.98
C PRO A 604 5.10 -24.94 -5.39
#